data_AF-A0A7S4N1S7-F1
#
_entry.id   AF-A0A7S4N1S7-F1
#
_cell.length_a   1.000
_cell.length_b   1.000
_cell.length_c   1.000
_cell.angle_alpha   90.00
_cell.angle_beta   90.00
_cell.angle_gamma   90.00
#
_symmetry.space_group_name_H-M   'P 1'
#
loop_
_entity.id
_entity.type
_entity.pdbx_description
1 polymer ?
#
loop_
_entity_poly.entity_id
_entity_poly.type
_entity_poly.pdbx_seq_one_letter_code
_entity_poly.pdbx_strand_id
1 'polypeptide(L)'
;ALPTRRRAWCREDEVLCEPGGGESLFLILEDDVTVFPTFVRDRELHHLRWREVLAVVGEEVERLKRQCVQWDLLYLGRNLHGYDGPSVTERTCHAGFSTCAHAYLLSSTGVRRLLSLGMHDCAIPVDELLPALYSEHPTALVNQ
;
A
#
# COMPACT_ATOMS: atom_id res chain seq x y z
N ALA A 1 31.13 9.59 4.31
CA ALA A 1 30.00 8.84 4.88
C ALA A 1 28.87 8.89 3.87
N LEU A 2 28.44 7.75 3.34
CA LEU A 2 27.25 7.69 2.47
C LEU A 2 26.02 8.06 3.31
N PRO A 3 25.10 8.90 2.80
CA PRO A 3 23.89 9.21 3.55
C PRO A 3 23.10 7.91 3.74
N THR A 4 22.72 7.62 4.98
CA THR A 4 21.80 6.54 5.31
C THR A 4 20.56 6.68 4.41
N ARG A 5 20.28 5.67 3.57
CA ARG A 5 19.07 5.61 2.75
C ARG A 5 17.85 5.64 3.69
N ARG A 6 17.29 6.82 3.92
CA ARG A 6 16.05 6.98 4.67
C ARG A 6 14.89 6.78 3.69
N ARG A 7 14.05 5.77 3.93
CA ARG A 7 12.86 5.49 3.10
C ARG A 7 11.82 6.60 3.33
N ALA A 8 11.18 7.05 2.26
CA ALA A 8 10.29 8.23 2.28
C ALA A 8 9.06 8.04 3.18
N TRP A 9 8.59 6.81 3.36
CA TRP A 9 7.44 6.50 4.23
C TRP A 9 7.82 5.98 5.62
N CYS A 10 9.12 5.96 5.96
CA CYS A 10 9.61 5.65 7.32
C CYS A 10 9.93 6.93 8.10
N ARG A 11 8.97 7.85 8.27
CA ARG A 11 9.08 8.95 9.24
C ARG A 11 8.35 8.57 10.52
N GLU A 12 9.08 8.43 11.61
CA GLU A 12 8.55 8.16 12.96
C GLU A 12 7.84 9.37 13.60
N ASP A 13 7.98 10.58 13.03
CA ASP A 13 7.66 11.84 13.74
C ASP A 13 6.50 12.69 13.16
N GLU A 14 5.64 12.16 12.28
CA GLU A 14 4.49 12.93 11.78
C GLU A 14 3.17 12.35 12.32
N VAL A 15 2.76 12.83 13.49
CA VAL A 15 1.37 12.71 13.97
C VAL A 15 0.49 13.57 13.07
N LEU A 16 -0.20 12.95 12.12
CA LEU A 16 -1.19 13.60 11.26
C LEU A 16 -2.61 13.12 11.58
N CYS A 17 -2.95 13.07 12.87
CA CYS A 17 -4.35 12.99 13.29
C CYS A 17 -4.85 14.40 13.60
N GLU A 18 -5.44 15.07 12.61
CA GLU A 18 -6.31 16.23 12.81
C GLU A 18 -7.74 15.70 13.09
N PRO A 19 -8.26 15.84 14.32
CA PRO A 19 -9.62 15.41 14.64
C PRO A 19 -10.61 16.46 14.09
N GLY A 20 -11.16 16.24 12.89
CA GLY A 20 -12.29 17.05 12.42
C GLY A 20 -12.50 17.17 10.91
N GLY A 21 -11.52 16.80 10.09
CA GLY A 21 -11.69 16.69 8.63
C GLY A 21 -11.92 15.23 8.24
N GLY A 22 -12.95 14.93 7.45
CA GLY A 22 -13.08 13.61 6.85
C GLY A 22 -11.83 13.28 6.04
N GLU A 23 -11.12 12.22 6.42
CA GLU A 23 -9.94 11.79 5.68
C GLU A 23 -10.38 11.39 4.26
N SER A 24 -9.77 12.01 3.26
CA SER A 24 -10.04 11.67 1.86
C SER A 24 -9.18 10.46 1.50
N LEU A 25 -9.83 9.43 0.96
CA LEU A 25 -9.18 8.22 0.49
C LEU A 25 -9.24 8.14 -1.02
N PHE A 26 -8.13 7.75 -1.62
CA PHE A 26 -7.98 7.65 -3.06
C PHE A 26 -7.82 6.18 -3.41
N LEU A 27 -8.77 5.62 -4.14
CA LEU A 27 -8.68 4.28 -4.70
C LEU A 27 -8.05 4.36 -6.09
N ILE A 28 -6.93 3.67 -6.27
CA ILE A 28 -6.25 3.54 -7.55
C ILE A 28 -6.50 2.13 -8.06
N LEU A 29 -6.91 2.04 -9.32
CA LEU A 29 -7.20 0.83 -10.06
C LEU A 29 -6.38 0.89 -11.35
N GLU A 30 -5.48 -0.07 -11.55
CA GLU A 30 -4.77 -0.20 -12.83
C GLU A 30 -5.73 -0.71 -13.93
N ASP A 31 -5.35 -0.52 -15.19
CA ASP A 31 -6.19 -0.83 -16.35
C ASP A 31 -6.48 -2.32 -16.51
N ASP A 32 -5.61 -3.18 -15.97
CA ASP A 32 -5.77 -4.63 -15.95
C ASP A 32 -6.44 -5.18 -14.68
N VAL A 33 -6.92 -4.29 -13.79
CA VAL A 33 -7.48 -4.76 -12.52
C VAL A 33 -8.75 -5.59 -12.75
N THR A 34 -8.70 -6.81 -12.23
CA THR A 34 -9.83 -7.72 -12.16
C THR A 34 -10.06 -8.13 -10.71
N VAL A 35 -11.32 -8.37 -10.32
CA VAL A 35 -11.66 -8.84 -8.97
C VAL A 35 -11.08 -10.24 -8.68
N PHE A 36 -10.71 -10.98 -9.74
CA PHE A 36 -10.02 -12.29 -9.73
C PHE A 36 -8.72 -12.15 -10.54
N PRO A 37 -7.49 -12.47 -10.08
CA PRO A 37 -7.02 -13.15 -8.87
C PRO A 37 -6.03 -12.29 -8.03
N THR A 38 -6.22 -10.96 -7.97
CA THR A 38 -5.28 -10.05 -7.31
C THR A 38 -5.62 -9.78 -5.84
N PHE A 39 -6.91 -9.85 -5.48
CA PHE A 39 -7.39 -9.68 -4.10
C PHE A 39 -7.48 -10.99 -3.32
N VAL A 40 -7.68 -12.10 -4.03
CA VAL A 40 -8.06 -13.35 -3.40
C VAL A 40 -7.38 -14.51 -4.12
N ARG A 41 -6.46 -15.19 -3.42
CA ARG A 41 -5.91 -16.50 -3.85
C ARG A 41 -6.92 -17.64 -3.70
N ASP A 42 -8.04 -17.38 -3.05
CA ASP A 42 -9.13 -18.31 -2.79
C ASP A 42 -10.17 -18.37 -3.94
N ARG A 43 -10.34 -19.57 -4.50
CA ARG A 43 -11.31 -19.81 -5.57
C ARG A 43 -12.78 -19.67 -5.11
N GLU A 44 -13.04 -19.67 -3.80
CA GLU A 44 -14.39 -19.56 -3.27
C GLU A 44 -14.97 -18.15 -3.36
N LEU A 45 -14.13 -17.11 -3.45
CA LEU A 45 -14.59 -15.72 -3.54
C LEU A 45 -14.83 -15.26 -4.99
N HIS A 46 -14.86 -16.18 -5.97
CA HIS A 46 -15.13 -15.92 -7.39
C HIS A 46 -16.50 -15.27 -7.70
N HIS A 47 -17.36 -15.15 -6.69
CA HIS A 47 -18.66 -14.52 -6.78
C HIS A 47 -18.65 -13.06 -6.33
N LEU A 48 -17.54 -12.59 -5.71
CA LEU A 48 -17.49 -11.24 -5.17
C LEU A 48 -17.52 -10.20 -6.29
N ARG A 49 -18.32 -9.17 -6.06
CA ARG A 49 -18.43 -7.97 -6.90
C ARG A 49 -17.70 -6.82 -6.22
N TRP A 50 -17.36 -5.80 -7.01
CA TRP A 50 -16.73 -4.57 -6.49
C TRP A 50 -17.44 -3.98 -5.28
N ARG A 51 -18.77 -4.07 -5.20
CA ARG A 51 -19.53 -3.62 -4.02
C ARG A 51 -19.11 -4.32 -2.73
N GLU A 52 -18.89 -5.64 -2.77
CA GLU A 52 -18.52 -6.42 -1.59
C GLU A 52 -17.05 -6.17 -1.23
N VAL A 53 -16.18 -6.06 -2.23
CA VAL A 53 -14.78 -5.65 -2.04
C VAL A 53 -14.71 -4.30 -1.34
N LEU A 54 -15.43 -3.29 -1.85
CA LEU A 54 -15.47 -1.94 -1.26
C LEU A 54 -16.06 -1.93 0.15
N ALA A 55 -17.03 -2.80 0.45
CA ALA A 55 -17.57 -2.93 1.80
C ALA A 55 -16.52 -3.47 2.78
N VAL A 56 -15.84 -4.57 2.42
CA VAL A 56 -14.77 -5.16 3.24
C VAL A 56 -13.62 -4.18 3.44
N VAL A 57 -13.22 -3.48 2.38
CA VAL A 57 -12.18 -2.45 2.41
C VAL A 57 -12.59 -1.29 3.31
N GLY A 58 -13.83 -0.80 3.20
CA GLY A 58 -14.34 0.27 4.05
C GLY A 58 -14.40 -0.11 5.53
N GLU A 59 -14.83 -1.34 5.85
CA GLU A 59 -14.80 -1.87 7.21
C GLU A 59 -13.38 -1.89 7.79
N GLU A 60 -12.41 -2.29 6.97
CA GLU A 60 -11.01 -2.40 7.38
C GLU A 60 -10.37 -1.04 7.59
N VAL A 61 -10.62 -0.07 6.70
CA VAL A 61 -10.22 1.33 6.88
C VAL A 61 -10.75 1.89 8.20
N GLU A 62 -12.04 1.69 8.48
CA GLU A 62 -12.64 2.15 9.74
C GLU A 62 -12.06 1.43 10.96
N ARG A 63 -11.64 0.16 10.81
CA ARG A 63 -10.93 -0.57 11.87
C ARG A 63 -9.56 0.04 12.14
N LEU A 64 -8.75 0.28 11.10
CA LEU A 64 -7.43 0.91 11.23
C LEU A 64 -7.55 2.28 11.89
N LYS A 65 -8.56 3.06 11.50
CA LYS A 65 -8.87 4.35 12.12
C LYS A 65 -9.22 4.23 13.61
N ARG A 66 -10.08 3.29 14.01
CA ARG A 66 -10.41 3.04 15.43
C ARG A 66 -9.20 2.60 16.26
N GLN A 67 -8.24 1.94 15.63
CA GLN A 67 -6.99 1.51 16.26
C GLN A 67 -5.87 2.56 16.18
N CYS A 68 -6.17 3.76 15.65
CA CYS A 68 -5.21 4.84 15.44
C CYS A 68 -3.98 4.43 14.61
N VAL A 69 -4.12 3.42 13.74
CA VAL A 69 -3.05 2.98 12.85
C VAL A 69 -2.88 3.99 11.73
N GLN A 70 -1.69 4.55 11.61
CA GLN A 70 -1.31 5.44 10.51
C GLN A 70 -0.85 4.61 9.31
N TRP A 71 -1.29 4.99 8.12
CA TRP A 71 -0.88 4.36 6.86
C TRP A 71 -0.93 5.35 5.70
N ASP A 72 -0.04 5.18 4.73
CA ASP A 72 0.01 5.99 3.51
C ASP A 72 -0.49 5.23 2.28
N LEU A 73 -0.22 3.92 2.25
CA LEU A 73 -0.55 3.00 1.18
C LEU A 73 -1.14 1.72 1.77
N LEU A 74 -2.30 1.30 1.25
CA LEU A 74 -2.88 0.00 1.54
C LEU A 74 -3.03 -0.76 0.22
N TYR A 75 -2.26 -1.85 0.07
CA TYR A 75 -2.41 -2.71 -1.10
C TYR A 75 -3.72 -3.48 -1.04
N LEU A 76 -4.36 -3.53 -2.20
CA LEU A 76 -5.62 -4.22 -2.41
C LEU A 76 -5.42 -5.41 -3.38
N GLY A 77 -4.52 -5.26 -4.36
CA GLY A 77 -4.03 -6.35 -5.18
C GLY A 77 -2.57 -6.12 -5.59
N ARG A 78 -1.73 -7.15 -5.45
CA ARG A 78 -0.29 -7.09 -5.77
C ARG A 78 0.34 -8.47 -5.97
N ASN A 79 1.53 -8.51 -6.58
CA ASN A 79 2.42 -9.66 -6.57
C ASN A 79 3.43 -9.56 -5.41
N LEU A 80 3.20 -10.33 -4.34
CA LEU A 80 4.12 -10.41 -3.19
C LEU A 80 5.35 -11.26 -3.52
N HIS A 81 6.54 -10.74 -3.20
CA HIS A 81 7.81 -11.44 -3.31
C HIS A 81 8.36 -11.73 -1.90
N GLY A 82 8.37 -13.00 -1.52
CA GLY A 82 8.76 -13.43 -0.18
C GLY A 82 7.58 -13.41 0.79
N TYR A 83 7.70 -12.65 1.87
CA TYR A 83 6.73 -12.64 2.97
C TYR A 83 6.34 -11.21 3.35
N ASP A 84 5.11 -11.09 3.82
CA ASP A 84 4.68 -9.90 4.54
C ASP A 84 5.28 -9.83 5.93
N GLY A 85 5.31 -8.61 6.46
CA GLY A 85 5.66 -8.35 7.85
C GLY A 85 4.54 -8.71 8.83
N PRO A 86 4.66 -8.29 10.09
CA PRO A 86 3.68 -8.59 11.14
C PRO A 86 2.26 -8.15 10.76
N SER A 87 1.27 -8.93 11.19
CA SER A 87 -0.13 -8.55 11.12
C SER A 87 -0.40 -7.28 11.93
N VAL A 88 -1.15 -6.37 11.33
CA VAL A 88 -1.68 -5.15 11.96
C VAL A 88 -3.11 -5.43 12.45
N THR A 89 -3.88 -6.17 11.65
CA THR A 89 -5.22 -6.66 11.96
C THR A 89 -5.35 -8.11 11.47
N GLU A 90 -6.54 -8.69 11.57
CA GLU A 90 -6.86 -10.00 10.97
C GLU A 90 -6.81 -10.00 9.43
N ARG A 91 -6.94 -8.83 8.79
CA ARG A 91 -7.03 -8.67 7.33
C ARG A 91 -5.87 -7.87 6.72
N THR A 92 -5.09 -7.18 7.57
CA THR A 92 -4.03 -6.26 7.15
C THR A 92 -2.72 -6.59 7.85
N CYS A 93 -1.61 -6.46 7.13
CA CYS A 93 -0.25 -6.64 7.64
C CYS A 93 0.69 -5.55 7.09
N HIS A 94 1.89 -5.47 7.64
CA HIS A 94 2.95 -4.66 7.05
C HIS A 94 3.37 -5.25 5.70
N ALA A 95 3.30 -4.43 4.65
CA ALA A 95 3.62 -4.85 3.29
C ALA A 95 5.10 -5.29 3.16
N GLY A 96 5.30 -6.50 2.65
CA GLY A 96 6.59 -6.95 2.11
C GLY A 96 6.87 -6.36 0.73
N PHE A 97 8.05 -6.68 0.17
CA PHE A 97 8.40 -6.27 -1.19
C PHE A 97 7.40 -6.84 -2.19
N SER A 98 6.77 -5.96 -2.95
CA SER A 98 5.65 -6.30 -3.83
C SER A 98 5.85 -5.62 -5.17
N THR A 99 5.42 -6.23 -6.26
CA THR A 99 5.37 -5.59 -7.58
C THR A 99 3.97 -5.77 -8.16
N CYS A 100 3.70 -5.18 -9.33
CA CYS A 100 2.40 -5.19 -10.01
C CYS A 100 1.30 -4.68 -9.09
N ALA A 101 1.27 -3.38 -8.86
CA ALA A 101 0.33 -2.71 -7.95
C ALA A 101 -1.09 -2.59 -8.55
N HIS A 102 -1.73 -3.73 -8.85
CA HIS A 102 -3.04 -3.80 -9.52
C HIS A 102 -4.12 -2.90 -8.92
N ALA A 103 -4.19 -2.84 -7.59
CA ALA A 103 -5.08 -1.93 -6.87
C ALA A 103 -4.48 -1.56 -5.52
N TYR A 104 -4.70 -0.31 -5.12
CA TYR A 104 -4.30 0.17 -3.80
C TYR A 104 -5.06 1.42 -3.40
N LEU A 105 -5.08 1.69 -2.10
CA LEU A 105 -5.57 2.94 -1.53
C LEU A 105 -4.40 3.82 -1.12
N LEU A 106 -4.56 5.11 -1.33
CA LEU A 106 -3.72 6.13 -0.72
C LEU A 106 -4.54 6.94 0.27
N SER A 107 -3.97 7.17 1.45
CA SER A 107 -4.45 8.19 2.35
C SER A 107 -4.10 9.58 1.81
N SER A 108 -4.76 10.62 2.33
CA SER A 108 -4.42 12.02 2.03
C SER A 108 -2.95 12.35 2.32
N THR A 109 -2.32 11.69 3.30
CA THR A 109 -0.89 11.86 3.61
C THR A 109 -0.02 11.15 2.59
N GLY A 110 -0.40 9.94 2.18
CA GLY A 110 0.28 9.18 1.13
C GLY A 110 0.33 9.92 -0.21
N VAL A 111 -0.81 10.50 -0.64
CA VAL A 111 -0.86 11.32 -1.86
C VAL A 111 0.08 12.52 -1.76
N ARG A 112 0.04 13.27 -0.65
CA ARG A 112 0.92 14.43 -0.45
C ARG A 112 2.40 14.04 -0.47
N ARG A 113 2.75 12.91 0.16
CA ARG A 113 4.12 12.38 0.16
C ARG A 113 4.56 11.99 -1.26
N LEU A 114 3.72 11.31 -2.03
CA LEU A 114 4.02 10.97 -3.43
C LEU A 114 4.24 12.22 -4.30
N LEU A 115 3.34 13.20 -4.22
CA LEU A 115 3.47 14.44 -4.98
C LEU A 115 4.74 15.23 -4.59
N SER A 116 5.15 15.16 -3.32
CA SER A 116 6.36 15.82 -2.84
C SER A 116 7.67 15.25 -3.40
N LEU A 117 7.65 14.06 -4.01
CA LEU A 117 8.81 13.47 -4.67
C LEU A 117 9.23 14.25 -5.93
N GLY A 118 8.38 15.15 -6.45
CA GLY A 118 8.73 15.99 -7.58
C GLY A 118 8.90 15.21 -8.89
N MET A 119 8.27 14.05 -9.02
CA MET A 119 8.47 13.13 -10.13
C MET A 119 7.70 13.47 -11.42
N HIS A 120 7.18 14.70 -11.54
CA HIS A 120 6.34 15.11 -12.67
C HIS A 120 7.07 15.09 -14.02
N ASP A 121 8.41 15.18 -14.00
CA ASP A 121 9.25 15.14 -15.21
C ASP A 121 9.96 13.78 -15.41
N CYS A 122 9.63 12.76 -14.60
CA CYS A 122 10.27 11.45 -14.64
C CYS A 122 9.25 10.36 -14.98
N ALA A 123 9.56 9.51 -15.96
CA ALA A 123 8.82 8.27 -16.18
C ALA A 123 9.45 7.15 -15.34
N ILE A 124 8.85 6.86 -14.18
CA ILE A 124 9.24 5.72 -13.33
C ILE A 124 8.05 4.76 -13.26
N PRO A 125 8.25 3.45 -13.52
CA PRO A 125 7.21 2.47 -13.32
C PRO A 125 6.69 2.50 -11.87
N VAL A 126 5.37 2.51 -11.70
CA VAL A 126 4.74 2.51 -10.37
C VAL A 126 5.18 1.31 -9.52
N ASP A 127 5.41 0.17 -10.18
CA ASP A 127 5.91 -1.07 -9.58
C ASP A 127 7.33 -0.98 -9.02
N GLU A 128 8.14 -0.04 -9.50
CA GLU A 128 9.46 0.24 -8.94
C GLU A 128 9.38 1.35 -7.91
N LEU A 129 8.52 2.35 -8.16
CA LEU A 129 8.34 3.50 -7.30
C LEU A 129 7.80 3.11 -5.94
N LEU A 130 6.60 2.50 -5.87
CA LEU A 130 5.91 2.27 -4.59
C LEU A 130 6.76 1.42 -3.64
N PRO A 131 7.35 0.28 -4.05
CA PRO A 131 8.14 -0.56 -3.16
C PRO A 131 9.40 0.14 -2.67
N ALA A 132 10.01 1.01 -3.48
CA ALA A 132 11.17 1.78 -3.06
C ALA A 132 10.87 2.79 -1.92
N LEU A 133 9.60 3.15 -1.72
CA LEU A 133 9.20 4.10 -0.67
C LEU A 133 9.08 3.46 0.72
N TYR A 134 8.88 2.15 0.81
CA TYR A 134 8.66 1.44 2.08
C TYR A 134 9.51 0.19 2.30
N SER A 135 10.02 -0.45 1.24
CA SER A 135 10.84 -1.66 1.30
C SER A 135 12.23 -1.40 0.75
N GLU A 136 13.21 -2.17 1.21
CA GLU A 136 14.43 -2.37 0.42
C GLU A 136 14.12 -3.34 -0.72
N HIS A 137 14.74 -3.11 -1.87
CA HIS A 137 14.72 -4.09 -2.95
C HIS A 137 15.38 -5.37 -2.42
N PRO A 138 14.78 -6.56 -2.61
CA PRO A 138 15.43 -7.81 -2.27
C PRO A 138 16.71 -7.86 -3.08
N THR A 139 17.87 -7.75 -2.43
CA THR A 139 19.09 -8.26 -3.04
C THR A 139 18.83 -9.74 -3.21
N ALA A 140 18.72 -10.21 -4.45
CA ALA A 140 18.89 -11.62 -4.72
C ALA A 140 20.12 -12.08 -3.93
N LEU A 141 20.06 -13.26 -3.31
CA LEU A 141 21.22 -13.93 -2.76
C LEU A 141 22.22 -14.15 -3.91
N VAL A 142 22.97 -13.11 -4.27
CA VAL A 142 24.17 -13.21 -5.07
C VAL A 142 25.24 -13.58 -4.05
N ASN A 143 25.43 -14.89 -3.89
CA ASN A 143 26.38 -15.57 -3.03
C ASN A 143 25.97 -15.75 -1.56
N GLN A 144 25.34 -16.89 -1.24
CA GLN A 144 25.71 -17.71 -0.08
C GLN A 144 25.64 -19.18 -0.47
#